data_AF-A0A1S3UB92-F1
#
_entry.id   AF-A0A1S3UB92-F1
#
_cell.length_a   1.000
_cell.length_b   1.000
_cell.length_c   1.000
_cell.angle_alpha   90.00
_cell.angle_beta   90.00
_cell.angle_gamma   90.00
#
_symmetry.space_group_name_H-M   'P 1'
#
loop_
_entity.id
_entity.type
_entity.pdbx_description
1 polymer ?
#
loop_
_entity_poly.entity_id
_entity_poly.type
_entity_poly.pdbx_seq_one_letter_code
_entity_poly.pdbx_strand_id
1 'polypeptide(L)'
;MATFSNNFCLLMLLCFMMSWSMMFNIVLSNVAPAPSNWPGPVSSSYETYLANCASKLDPICGRDIYFAVFYGNATIIKDCCDELVHDVGKVCHDDMTKFVLTKTQFKSSDVEIMERSQKVWNDCVGLVES
;
A
#
# COMPACT_ATOMS: atom_id res chain seq x y z
N MET A 1 24.58 2.94 46.94
CA MET A 1 23.56 3.42 45.96
C MET A 1 23.79 2.70 44.63
N ALA A 2 23.23 1.50 44.45
CA ALA A 2 23.33 0.74 43.19
C ALA A 2 22.17 -0.24 42.98
N THR A 3 21.08 -0.13 43.76
CA THR A 3 19.92 -1.03 43.66
C THR A 3 18.80 -0.43 42.80
N PHE A 4 18.76 0.89 42.64
CA PHE A 4 17.71 1.59 41.90
C PHE A 4 17.85 1.44 40.38
N SER A 5 19.09 1.43 39.85
CA SER A 5 19.35 1.26 38.42
C SER A 5 19.01 -0.14 37.92
N ASN A 6 19.26 -1.18 38.74
CA ASN A 6 19.05 -2.56 38.32
C ASN A 6 17.56 -2.92 38.27
N ASN A 7 16.78 -2.45 39.25
CA ASN A 7 15.34 -2.68 39.28
C ASN A 7 14.60 -1.89 38.18
N PHE A 8 15.08 -0.69 37.84
CA PHE A 8 14.55 0.12 36.75
C PHE A 8 14.82 -0.51 35.37
N CYS A 9 16.03 -1.05 35.14
CA CYS A 9 16.32 -1.82 33.94
C CYS A 9 15.45 -3.07 33.82
N LEU A 10 15.23 -3.79 34.92
CA LEU A 10 14.35 -4.96 34.94
C LEU A 10 12.90 -4.59 34.56
N LEU A 11 12.37 -3.49 35.10
CA LEU A 11 11.03 -3.01 34.76
C LEU A 11 10.92 -2.64 33.27
N MET A 12 11.90 -1.94 32.70
CA MET A 12 11.90 -1.59 31.28
C MET A 12 11.93 -2.83 30.38
N LEU A 13 12.77 -3.82 30.68
CA LEU A 13 12.86 -5.07 29.91
C LEU A 13 11.55 -5.85 29.97
N LEU A 14 10.90 -5.92 31.15
CA LEU A 14 9.59 -6.56 31.29
C LEU A 14 8.52 -5.85 30.45
N CYS A 15 8.51 -4.51 30.42
CA CYS A 15 7.59 -3.73 29.59
C CYS A 15 7.79 -3.98 28.09
N PHE A 16 9.03 -4.08 27.62
CA PHE A 16 9.32 -4.40 26.21
C PHE A 16 8.85 -5.80 25.83
N MET A 17 9.06 -6.80 26.68
CA MET A 17 8.62 -8.18 26.41
C MET A 17 7.09 -8.33 26.43
N MET A 18 6.40 -7.61 27.32
CA MET A 18 4.92 -7.57 27.34
C MET A 18 4.34 -6.83 26.13
N SER A 19 5.01 -5.77 25.66
CA SER A 19 4.61 -5.04 24.45
C SER A 19 4.79 -5.89 23.20
N TRP A 20 5.87 -6.68 23.16
CA TRP A 20 6.14 -7.61 22.06
C TRP A 20 5.09 -8.75 22.01
N SER A 21 4.72 -9.33 23.16
CA SER A 21 3.73 -10.42 23.20
C SER A 21 2.31 -9.98 22.85
N MET A 22 1.95 -8.72 23.10
CA MET A 22 0.68 -8.11 22.66
C MET A 22 0.57 -8.04 21.13
N MET A 23 1.67 -7.77 20.42
CA MET A 23 1.67 -7.71 18.96
C MET A 23 1.53 -9.10 18.30
N PHE A 24 2.02 -10.17 18.94
CA PHE A 24 1.96 -11.51 18.36
C PHE A 24 0.61 -12.22 18.53
N ASN A 25 -0.11 -12.00 19.62
CA ASN A 25 -1.37 -12.72 19.86
C ASN A 25 -2.56 -12.18 19.04
N ILE A 26 -2.51 -10.92 18.57
CA ILE A 26 -3.55 -10.34 17.71
C ILE A 26 -3.48 -10.92 16.28
N VAL A 27 -2.29 -11.37 15.83
CA VAL A 27 -2.07 -11.85 14.46
C VAL A 27 -2.67 -13.25 14.22
N LEU A 28 -2.79 -14.11 15.24
CA LEU A 28 -3.18 -15.51 15.04
C LEU A 28 -4.67 -15.81 15.30
N SER A 29 -5.36 -15.03 16.14
CA SER A 29 -6.73 -15.37 16.56
C SER A 29 -7.85 -14.87 15.62
N ASN A 30 -7.53 -14.06 14.61
CA ASN A 30 -8.54 -13.41 13.78
C ASN A 30 -8.66 -13.99 12.37
N VAL A 31 -8.35 -15.28 12.16
CA VAL A 31 -8.75 -15.96 10.90
C VAL A 31 -10.25 -16.19 10.97
N ALA A 32 -11.01 -15.12 10.73
CA ALA A 32 -12.41 -15.20 10.37
C ALA A 32 -12.51 -16.10 9.11
N PRO A 33 -13.58 -16.91 8.98
CA PRO A 33 -13.86 -17.60 7.73
C PRO A 33 -13.81 -16.60 6.58
N ALA A 34 -13.04 -16.91 5.54
CA ALA A 34 -12.93 -16.06 4.38
C ALA A 34 -14.35 -15.73 3.85
N PRO A 35 -14.68 -14.45 3.63
CA PRO A 35 -15.95 -14.07 3.02
C PRO A 35 -16.14 -14.83 1.70
N SER A 36 -17.37 -15.19 1.35
CA SER A 36 -17.70 -15.96 0.13
C SER A 36 -17.22 -15.31 -1.18
N ASN A 37 -16.87 -14.02 -1.14
CA ASN A 37 -16.34 -13.24 -2.26
C ASN A 37 -14.83 -13.00 -2.16
N TRP A 38 -14.11 -13.82 -1.39
CA TRP A 38 -12.64 -13.78 -1.32
C TRP A 38 -12.08 -14.33 -2.64
N PRO A 39 -11.42 -13.50 -3.47
CA PRO A 39 -10.58 -14.03 -4.52
C PRO A 39 -9.54 -14.89 -3.79
N GLY A 40 -9.39 -16.16 -4.19
CA GLY A 40 -8.50 -17.10 -3.50
C GLY A 40 -7.06 -16.58 -3.34
N PRO A 41 -6.15 -17.41 -2.80
CA PRO A 41 -4.75 -17.01 -2.64
C PRO A 41 -4.21 -16.42 -3.94
N VAL A 42 -3.80 -15.16 -3.89
CA VAL A 42 -3.13 -14.51 -5.01
C VAL A 42 -1.84 -15.29 -5.24
N SER A 43 -1.56 -15.65 -6.49
CA SER A 43 -0.36 -16.43 -6.77
C SER A 43 0.89 -15.62 -6.44
N SER A 44 1.91 -16.27 -5.88
CA SER A 44 3.20 -15.64 -5.60
C SER A 44 3.83 -14.98 -6.83
N SER A 45 3.54 -15.51 -8.02
CA SER A 45 3.93 -14.93 -9.31
C SER A 45 3.26 -13.59 -9.59
N TYR A 46 1.97 -13.42 -9.23
CA TYR A 46 1.24 -12.18 -9.45
C TYR A 46 1.67 -11.10 -8.46
N GLU A 47 1.90 -11.45 -7.19
CA GLU A 47 2.47 -10.50 -6.23
C GLU A 47 3.88 -10.04 -6.66
N THR A 48 4.71 -10.95 -7.15
CA THR A 48 6.04 -10.61 -7.70
C THR A 48 5.93 -9.68 -8.91
N TYR A 49 4.99 -9.95 -9.81
CA TYR A 49 4.70 -9.07 -10.95
C TYR A 49 4.32 -7.65 -10.51
N LEU A 50 3.39 -7.53 -9.56
CA LEU A 50 2.96 -6.23 -9.04
C LEU A 50 4.09 -5.51 -8.29
N ALA A 51 4.93 -6.23 -7.55
CA ALA A 51 6.11 -5.66 -6.91
C ALA A 51 7.10 -5.09 -7.94
N ASN A 52 7.31 -5.80 -9.06
CA ASN A 52 8.15 -5.31 -10.16
C ASN A 52 7.53 -4.11 -10.90
N CYS A 53 6.20 -4.00 -10.94
CA CYS A 53 5.53 -2.79 -11.42
C CYS A 53 5.80 -1.61 -10.47
N ALA A 54 5.59 -1.80 -9.17
CA ALA A 54 5.74 -0.77 -8.16
C ALA A 54 7.20 -0.30 -7.99
N SER A 55 8.18 -1.19 -8.18
CA SER A 55 9.60 -0.89 -8.02
C SER A 55 10.15 0.10 -9.06
N LYS A 56 9.37 0.45 -10.07
CA LYS A 56 9.74 1.42 -11.10
C LYS A 56 9.38 2.87 -10.74
N LEU A 57 8.68 3.07 -9.63
CA LEU A 57 8.39 4.40 -9.09
C LEU A 57 9.38 4.73 -7.98
N ASP A 58 9.82 5.99 -7.93
CA ASP A 58 10.37 6.55 -6.71
C ASP A 58 9.33 6.43 -5.58
N PRO A 59 9.74 6.12 -4.33
CA PRO A 59 8.80 5.96 -3.21
C PRO A 59 7.90 7.17 -2.95
N ILE A 60 8.34 8.39 -3.28
CA ILE A 60 7.53 9.60 -3.19
C ILE A 60 6.50 9.60 -4.32
N CYS A 61 6.90 9.30 -5.55
CA CYS A 61 5.98 9.19 -6.68
C CYS A 61 4.91 8.10 -6.47
N GLY A 62 5.32 6.92 -6.00
CA GLY A 62 4.40 5.84 -5.64
C GLY A 62 3.38 6.25 -4.57
N ARG A 63 3.82 6.99 -3.55
CA ARG A 63 2.93 7.54 -2.52
C ARG A 63 1.92 8.52 -3.13
N ASP A 64 2.40 9.51 -3.88
CA ASP A 64 1.54 10.58 -4.38
C ASP A 64 0.53 10.07 -5.41
N ILE A 65 0.94 9.15 -6.29
CA ILE A 65 0.02 8.45 -7.22
C ILE A 65 -1.02 7.65 -6.42
N TYR A 66 -0.61 6.92 -5.39
CA TYR A 66 -1.54 6.17 -4.54
C TYR A 66 -2.56 7.11 -3.87
N PHE A 67 -2.14 8.21 -3.27
CA PHE A 67 -3.07 9.15 -2.64
C PHE A 67 -3.97 9.85 -3.67
N ALA A 68 -3.43 10.20 -4.83
CA ALA A 68 -4.20 10.79 -5.92
C ALA A 68 -5.28 9.84 -6.42
N VAL A 69 -4.99 8.54 -6.57
CA VAL A 69 -5.96 7.54 -7.06
C VAL A 69 -6.98 7.14 -5.99
N PHE A 70 -6.53 6.80 -4.78
CA PHE A 70 -7.41 6.19 -3.78
C PHE A 70 -8.14 7.21 -2.90
N TYR A 71 -7.57 8.40 -2.71
CA TYR A 71 -8.14 9.44 -1.84
C TYR A 71 -8.43 10.77 -2.55
N GLY A 72 -7.87 10.99 -3.75
CA GLY A 72 -8.10 12.21 -4.52
C GLY A 72 -7.53 13.47 -3.89
N ASN A 73 -6.54 13.34 -3.00
CA ASN A 73 -6.03 14.43 -2.18
C ASN A 73 -4.52 14.69 -2.36
N ALA A 74 -3.93 14.24 -3.46
CA ALA A 74 -2.54 14.49 -3.81
C ALA A 74 -2.41 15.08 -5.22
N THR A 75 -1.39 15.91 -5.40
CA THR A 75 -0.98 16.45 -6.70
C THR A 75 0.24 15.68 -7.17
N ILE A 76 0.25 15.24 -8.42
CA ILE A 76 1.37 14.48 -9.01
C ILE A 76 2.23 15.47 -9.80
N ILE A 77 3.52 15.53 -9.49
CA ILE A 77 4.48 16.37 -10.21
C ILE A 77 4.87 15.72 -11.55
N LYS A 78 5.40 16.54 -12.48
CA LYS A 78 5.76 16.08 -13.83
C LYS A 78 6.72 14.87 -13.81
N ASP A 79 7.74 14.89 -12.95
CA ASP A 79 8.71 13.79 -12.85
C ASP A 79 8.05 12.47 -12.45
N CYS A 80 7.09 12.50 -11.52
CA CYS A 80 6.32 11.31 -11.16
C CYS A 80 5.38 10.84 -12.28
N CYS A 81 4.87 11.76 -13.11
CA CYS A 81 4.12 11.40 -14.30
C CYS A 81 5.03 10.76 -15.38
N ASP A 82 6.29 11.19 -15.48
CA ASP A 82 7.29 10.60 -16.38
C ASP A 82 7.53 9.13 -16.02
N GLU A 83 7.82 8.84 -14.74
CA GLU A 83 7.99 7.46 -14.25
C GLU A 83 6.71 6.62 -14.43
N LEU A 84 5.53 7.19 -14.14
CA LEU A 84 4.27 6.48 -14.30
C LEU A 84 4.00 6.11 -15.76
N VAL A 85 4.23 7.04 -16.70
CA VAL A 85 3.91 6.82 -18.11
C VAL A 85 4.97 5.96 -18.80
N HIS A 86 6.25 6.25 -18.59
CA HIS A 86 7.34 5.64 -19.35
C HIS A 86 7.92 4.39 -18.70
N ASP A 87 8.06 4.36 -17.37
CA ASP A 87 8.67 3.23 -16.68
C ASP A 87 7.63 2.20 -16.24
N VAL A 88 6.61 2.64 -15.50
CA VAL A 88 5.52 1.77 -15.03
C VAL A 88 4.67 1.29 -16.20
N GLY A 89 4.10 2.23 -16.95
CA GLY A 89 3.20 1.94 -18.07
C GLY A 89 1.77 1.59 -17.65
N LYS A 90 0.83 1.73 -18.59
CA LYS A 90 -0.60 1.68 -18.32
C LYS A 90 -1.06 0.36 -17.70
N VAL A 91 -0.54 -0.76 -18.21
CA VAL A 91 -0.93 -2.09 -17.76
C VAL A 91 -0.56 -2.30 -16.28
N CYS A 92 0.66 -1.95 -15.88
CA CYS A 92 1.09 -2.03 -14.49
C CYS A 92 0.25 -1.11 -13.59
N HIS A 93 -0.03 0.12 -14.02
CA HIS A 93 -0.87 1.07 -13.27
C HIS A 93 -2.29 0.53 -13.04
N ASP A 94 -2.93 0.04 -14.11
CA ASP A 94 -4.29 -0.52 -14.05
C ASP A 94 -4.33 -1.78 -13.16
N ASP A 95 -3.34 -2.67 -13.25
CA ASP A 95 -3.31 -3.92 -12.50
C ASP A 95 -2.96 -3.73 -11.03
N MET A 96 -2.04 -2.81 -10.70
CA MET A 96 -1.82 -2.39 -9.30
C MET A 96 -3.08 -1.76 -8.71
N THR A 97 -3.79 -0.92 -9.46
CA THR A 97 -5.05 -0.32 -9.00
C THR A 97 -6.10 -1.40 -8.69
N LYS A 98 -6.35 -2.32 -9.63
CA LYS A 98 -7.30 -3.43 -9.44
C LYS A 98 -6.93 -4.31 -8.26
N PHE A 99 -5.65 -4.60 -8.07
CA PHE A 99 -5.19 -5.40 -6.93
C PHE A 99 -5.52 -4.71 -5.60
N VAL A 100 -5.29 -3.42 -5.47
CA VAL A 100 -5.62 -2.67 -4.24
C VAL A 100 -7.14 -2.62 -4.03
N LEU A 101 -7.95 -2.55 -5.09
CA LEU A 101 -9.41 -2.61 -5.00
C LEU A 101 -9.95 -3.94 -4.49
N THR A 102 -9.16 -5.02 -4.51
CA THR A 102 -9.54 -6.28 -3.85
C THR A 102 -9.65 -6.14 -2.32
N LYS A 103 -9.02 -5.10 -1.73
CA LYS A 103 -9.05 -4.85 -0.29
C LYS A 103 -10.42 -4.30 0.12
N THR A 104 -10.94 -4.81 1.23
CA THR A 104 -12.29 -4.50 1.74
C THR A 104 -12.55 -3.02 1.95
N GLN A 105 -11.53 -2.24 2.29
CA GLN A 105 -11.62 -0.81 2.55
C GLN A 105 -12.06 0.05 1.35
N PHE A 106 -11.95 -0.47 0.11
CA PHE A 106 -12.28 0.28 -1.11
C PHE A 106 -13.52 -0.24 -1.86
N LYS A 107 -14.18 -1.29 -1.36
CA LYS A 107 -15.29 -1.95 -2.08
C LYS A 107 -16.49 -1.05 -2.38
N SER A 108 -16.76 -0.05 -1.54
CA SER A 108 -17.89 0.88 -1.73
C SER A 108 -17.59 2.02 -2.71
N SER A 109 -16.34 2.16 -3.15
CA SER A 109 -15.85 3.28 -3.94
C SER A 109 -15.05 2.81 -5.16
N ASP A 110 -15.25 1.55 -5.59
CA ASP A 110 -14.49 0.94 -6.67
C ASP A 110 -14.64 1.69 -8.00
N VAL A 111 -15.87 2.04 -8.37
CA VAL A 111 -16.17 2.80 -9.59
C VAL A 111 -15.49 4.17 -9.56
N GLU A 112 -15.63 4.91 -8.45
CA GLU A 112 -15.03 6.24 -8.29
C GLU A 112 -13.50 6.18 -8.35
N ILE A 113 -12.89 5.20 -7.67
CA ILE A 113 -11.43 5.01 -7.68
C ILE A 113 -10.93 4.63 -9.07
N MET A 114 -11.67 3.80 -9.82
CA MET A 114 -11.31 3.45 -11.20
C MET A 114 -11.39 4.65 -12.14
N GLU A 115 -12.43 5.47 -12.03
CA GLU A 115 -12.54 6.74 -12.78
C GLU A 115 -11.38 7.68 -12.44
N ARG A 116 -11.05 7.81 -11.16
CA ARG A 116 -9.93 8.63 -10.71
C ARG A 116 -8.58 8.09 -11.20
N SER A 117 -8.41 6.77 -11.21
CA SER A 117 -7.22 6.10 -11.74
C SER A 117 -7.02 6.39 -13.24
N GLN A 118 -8.09 6.34 -14.04
CA GLN A 118 -8.02 6.71 -15.46
C GLN A 118 -7.74 8.21 -15.64
N LYS A 119 -8.34 9.07 -14.81
CA LYS A 119 -8.06 10.51 -14.85
C LYS A 119 -6.58 10.80 -14.56
N VAL A 120 -6.02 10.22 -13.50
CA VAL A 120 -4.59 10.36 -13.15
C VAL A 120 -3.70 9.93 -14.32
N TRP A 121 -4.00 8.79 -14.94
CA TRP A 121 -3.25 8.33 -16.11
C TRP A 121 -3.29 9.34 -17.27
N ASN A 122 -4.48 9.80 -17.65
CA ASN A 122 -4.65 10.73 -18.77
C ASN A 122 -4.02 12.10 -18.50
N ASP A 123 -4.14 12.61 -17.27
CA ASP A 123 -3.51 13.86 -16.85
C ASP A 123 -1.98 13.73 -16.96
N CYS A 124 -1.41 12.60 -16.51
CA CYS A 124 0.02 12.36 -16.62
C CYS A 124 0.49 12.23 -18.07
N VAL A 125 -0.23 11.51 -18.93
CA VAL A 125 0.07 11.45 -20.38
C VAL A 125 0.08 12.87 -20.97
N GLY A 126 -0.93 13.67 -20.68
CA GLY A 126 -1.01 15.06 -21.15
C GLY A 126 0.13 15.95 -20.64
N LEU A 127 0.62 15.71 -19.41
CA LEU A 127 1.73 16.46 -18.81
C LEU A 127 3.11 16.06 -19.34
N VAL A 128 3.30 14.81 -19.76
CA VAL A 128 4.60 14.36 -20.31
C VAL A 128 4.72 14.65 -21.80
N GLU A 129 3.60 14.70 -22.52
CA GLU A 129 3.54 15.02 -23.96
C GLU A 129 3.48 16.53 -24.27
N SER A 130 3.27 17.39 -23.25
CA SER A 130 3.23 18.86 -23.37
C SER A 130 4.61 19.50 -23.37
#